data_AF-A0A1C3XTY6-F1
#
_entry.id   AF-A0A1C3XTY6-F1
#
_cell.length_a   1.000
_cell.length_b   1.000
_cell.length_c   1.000
_cell.angle_alpha   90.00
_cell.angle_beta   90.00
_cell.angle_gamma   90.00
#
_symmetry.space_group_name_H-M   'P 1'
#
loop_
_entity.id
_entity.type
_entity.pdbx_description
1 polymer ?
#
loop_
_entity_poly.entity_id
_entity_poly.type
_entity_poly.pdbx_seq_one_letter_code
_entity_poly.pdbx_strand_id
1 'polypeptide(L)' 'MCTYGITCRGILQTYADYDHCAFRRHAARFSSPVYPGETMTLETWKDGNVISFEASVKERVVKVVENGMTLLD' A
#
# COMPACT_ATOMS: atom_id res chain seq x y z
N MET A 1 1.98 -12.77 4.09
CA MET A 1 2.72 -11.50 3.93
C MET A 1 1.94 -10.37 4.58
N CYS A 2 2.38 -9.83 5.72
CA CYS A 2 1.61 -8.85 6.49
C CYS A 2 1.66 -7.43 5.88
N THR A 3 2.84 -6.96 5.47
CA THR A 3 3.06 -5.64 4.84
C THR A 3 2.17 -5.44 3.61
N TYR A 4 2.03 -6.47 2.78
CA TYR A 4 1.11 -6.49 1.63
C TYR A 4 -0.36 -6.27 2.04
N GLY A 5 -0.80 -6.94 3.11
CA GLY A 5 -2.15 -6.78 3.63
C GLY A 5 -2.39 -5.38 4.17
N ILE A 6 -1.38 -4.78 4.80
CA ILE A 6 -1.44 -3.41 5.32
C ILE A 6 -1.59 -2.40 4.19
N THR A 7 -0.81 -2.52 3.10
CA THR A 7 -0.93 -1.63 1.93
C THR A 7 -2.29 -1.78 1.26
N CYS A 8 -2.77 -3.03 1.09
CA CYS A 8 -4.07 -3.31 0.51
C CYS A 8 -5.22 -2.71 1.35
N ARG A 9 -5.19 -2.94 2.67
CA ARG A 9 -6.18 -2.39 3.61
C ARG A 9 -6.20 -0.86 3.59
N GLY A 10 -5.03 -0.22 3.55
CA GLY A 10 -4.94 1.24 3.49
C GLY A 10 -5.62 1.81 2.24
N ILE A 11 -5.46 1.15 1.10
CA ILE A 11 -6.10 1.57 -0.17
C ILE A 11 -7.60 1.27 -0.14
N LEU A 12 -8.04 0.11 0.35
CA LEU A 12 -9.46 -0.22 0.53
C LEU A 12 -10.18 0.83 1.38
N GLN A 13 -9.57 1.21 2.50
CA GLN A 13 -10.12 2.22 3.40
C GLN A 13 -10.17 3.61 2.75
N THR A 14 -9.17 3.96 1.95
CA THR A 14 -9.02 5.34 1.42
C THR A 14 -9.82 5.57 0.13
N TYR A 15 -9.93 4.55 -0.72
CA TYR A 15 -10.42 4.71 -2.10
C TYR A 15 -11.61 3.83 -2.46
N ALA A 16 -12.01 2.88 -1.61
CA ALA A 16 -13.05 1.90 -1.94
C ALA A 16 -14.08 1.70 -0.81
N ASP A 17 -14.09 2.51 0.25
CA ASP A 17 -15.02 2.37 1.39
C ASP A 17 -15.10 0.94 1.95
N TYR A 18 -13.97 0.23 1.96
CA TYR A 18 -13.87 -1.20 2.31
C TYR A 18 -14.60 -2.17 1.37
N ASP A 19 -15.09 -1.74 0.21
CA ASP A 19 -15.59 -2.63 -0.82
C ASP A 19 -14.45 -3.39 -1.51
N HIS A 20 -14.30 -4.65 -1.13
CA HIS A 20 -13.36 -5.58 -1.75
C HIS A 20 -13.62 -5.85 -3.24
N CYS A 21 -14.86 -5.67 -3.73
CA CYS A 21 -15.20 -5.92 -5.13
C CYS A 21 -14.58 -4.89 -6.07
N ALA A 22 -14.20 -3.71 -5.57
CA ALA A 22 -13.57 -2.67 -6.37
C ALA A 22 -12.13 -3.00 -6.78
N PHE A 23 -11.46 -3.99 -6.16
CA PHE A 23 -10.07 -4.31 -6.45
C PHE A 23 -9.93 -5.28 -7.63
N ARG A 24 -9.33 -4.82 -8.73
CA ARG A 24 -8.95 -5.69 -9.86
C ARG A 24 -7.54 -6.23 -9.77
N ARG A 25 -6.61 -5.42 -9.26
CA ARG A 25 -5.19 -5.80 -9.14
C ARG A 25 -4.56 -5.06 -7.99
N HIS A 26 -3.72 -5.74 -7.22
CA HIS A 26 -2.84 -5.11 -6.24
C HIS A 26 -1.43 -5.70 -6.43
N ALA A 27 -0.43 -4.86 -6.55
CA ALA A 27 0.96 -5.24 -6.77
C ALA A 27 1.86 -4.38 -5.88
N ALA A 28 2.87 -5.01 -5.29
CA ALA A 28 3.84 -4.35 -4.41
C ALA A 28 5.22 -4.96 -4.64
N ARG A 29 6.27 -4.13 -4.68
CA ARG A 29 7.66 -4.57 -4.65
C ARG A 29 8.25 -4.29 -3.27
N PHE A 30 8.65 -5.34 -2.56
CA PHE A 30 9.33 -5.20 -1.26
C PHE A 30 10.78 -4.80 -1.48
N SER A 31 11.19 -3.69 -0.88
CA SER A 31 12.54 -3.14 -0.97
C SER A 31 13.35 -3.32 0.31
N SER A 32 12.69 -3.47 1.46
CA SER A 32 13.33 -3.61 2.78
C SER A 32 12.40 -4.29 3.79
N PRO A 33 12.95 -4.91 4.85
CA PRO A 33 12.14 -5.56 5.88
C PRO A 33 11.44 -4.54 6.79
N VAL A 34 10.25 -4.95 7.26
CA VAL A 34 9.49 -4.31 8.35
C VAL A 34 9.61 -5.20 9.60
N TYR A 35 9.94 -4.60 10.73
CA TYR A 35 9.98 -5.27 12.03
C TYR A 35 8.68 -5.05 12.80
N PRO A 36 8.22 -6.03 13.60
CA PRO A 36 7.02 -5.88 14.43
C PRO A 36 7.12 -4.67 15.37
N GLY A 37 6.05 -3.87 15.43
CA GLY A 37 5.97 -2.66 16.24
C GLY A 37 6.39 -1.38 15.51
N GLU A 38 6.97 -1.48 14.31
CA GLU A 38 7.28 -0.32 13.48
C GLU A 38 6.02 0.34 12.89
N THR A 39 6.07 1.66 12.73
CA THR A 39 4.97 2.44 12.16
C THR A 39 5.19 2.61 10.66
N MET A 40 4.31 2.02 9.87
CA MET A 40 4.30 2.22 8.42
C MET A 40 3.51 3.45 8.02
N THR A 41 4.09 4.27 7.14
CA THR A 41 3.39 5.35 6.42
C THR A 41 3.15 4.89 4.98
N LEU A 42 1.91 5.02 4.50
CA LEU A 42 1.52 4.70 3.14
C LEU A 42 1.25 5.99 2.38
N GLU A 43 2.08 6.27 1.38
CA GLU A 43 1.90 7.39 0.47
C GLU A 43 1.18 6.88 -0.79
N THR A 44 0.15 7.59 -1.23
CA THR A 44 -0.69 7.16 -2.35
C THR A 44 -0.97 8.30 -3.31
N TRP A 45 -1.04 7.97 -4.60
CA TRP A 45 -1.36 8.89 -5.68
C TRP A 45 -2.40 8.23 -6.56
N LYS A 46 -3.51 8.93 -6.82
CA LYS A 46 -4.61 8.44 -7.66
C LYS A 46 -4.53 9.05 -9.05
N ASP A 47 -4.48 8.18 -10.06
CA ASP A 47 -4.60 8.52 -11.48
C ASP A 47 -5.74 7.69 -12.10
N GLY A 48 -6.93 8.30 -12.18
CA GLY A 48 -8.16 7.61 -12.56
C GLY A 48 -8.44 6.41 -11.66
N ASN A 49 -8.38 5.21 -12.24
CA ASN A 49 -8.59 3.93 -11.56
C ASN A 49 -7.29 3.30 -11.06
N VAL A 50 -6.12 3.90 -11.31
CA VAL A 50 -4.84 3.41 -10.85
C VAL A 50 -4.41 4.18 -9.61
N ILE A 51 -4.13 3.45 -8.52
CA ILE A 51 -3.54 4.00 -7.30
C ILE A 51 -2.09 3.56 -7.23
N SER A 52 -1.16 4.46 -7.49
CA SER A 52 0.25 4.25 -7.21
C SER A 52 0.52 4.47 -5.73
N PHE A 53 1.41 3.68 -5.15
CA PHE A 53 1.74 3.81 -3.73
C PHE A 53 3.16 3.41 -3.38
N GLU A 54 3.64 3.98 -2.29
CA GLU A 54 4.88 3.62 -1.63
C GLU A 54 4.64 3.51 -0.13
N ALA A 55 5.42 2.66 0.54
CA ALA A 55 5.35 2.55 1.99
C ALA A 55 6.74 2.69 2.61
N SER A 56 6.81 3.44 3.69
CA SER A 56 8.03 3.67 4.47
C SER A 56 7.82 3.39 5.95
N VAL A 57 8.90 3.05 6.65
CA VAL A 57 8.91 2.92 8.12
C VAL A 57 9.36 4.23 8.72
N LYS A 58 8.53 4.82 9.59
CA LYS A 58 8.75 6.16 10.15
C LYS A 58 10.00 6.23 11.03
N GLU A 59 10.27 5.19 11.80
CA GLU A 59 11.37 5.12 12.78
C GLU A 59 12.74 5.09 12.09
N ARG A 60 12.82 4.56 10.87
CA ARG A 60 14.07 4.38 10.12
C ARG A 60 14.18 5.27 8.90
N VAL A 61 13.08 5.89 8.46
CA VAL A 61 13.00 6.67 7.23
C VAL A 61 13.46 5.83 6.01
N VAL A 62 13.05 4.56 5.98
CA VAL A 62 13.40 3.61 4.91
C VAL A 62 12.13 3.20 4.17
N LYS A 63 12.18 3.19 2.83
CA LYS A 63 11.12 2.61 1.99
C LYS A 63 11.14 1.09 2.10
N VAL A 64 9.98 0.51 2.41
CA VAL A 64 9.77 -0.95 2.52
C VAL A 64 8.94 -1.50 1.38
N VAL A 65 8.13 -0.66 0.75
CA VAL A 65 7.44 -0.96 -0.52
C VAL A 65 7.67 0.18 -1.50
N GLU A 66 8.09 -0.17 -2.71
CA GLU A 66 8.33 0.76 -3.81
C GLU A 66 7.56 0.30 -5.05
N ASN A 67 7.23 1.23 -5.95
CA ASN A 67 6.51 0.95 -7.20
C ASN A 67 5.22 0.14 -6.98
N GLY A 68 4.51 0.40 -5.88
CA GLY A 68 3.23 -0.21 -5.59
C GLY A 68 2.15 0.32 -6.52
N MET A 69 1.22 -0.55 -6.92
CA MET A 69 0.10 -0.19 -7.77
C MET A 69 -1.14 -1.00 -7.43
N THR A 70 -2.29 -0.32 -7.37
CA THR A 70 -3.62 -0.93 -7.32
C THR A 70 -4.42 -0.47 -8.52
N LEU A 71 -5.10 -1.40 -9.19
CA LEU A 71 -6.14 -1.08 -10.17
C LEU A 71 -7.50 -1.29 -9.52
N LEU A 72 -8.31 -0.22 -9.52
CA LEU A 72 -9.70 -0.21 -9.09
C LEU A 72 -10.64 -0.32 -10.29
N ASP A 73 -11.89 -0.69 -10.01
CA ASP A 73 -13.01 -0.68 -10.95
C ASP A 73 -13.74 0.66 -11.05
#